data_AF-A0AAD9KSN6-F1
#
_entry.id   AF-A0AAD9KSN6-F1
#
_cell.length_a   1.000
_cell.length_b   1.000
_cell.length_c   1.000
_cell.angle_alpha   90.00
_cell.angle_beta   90.00
_cell.angle_gamma   90.00
#
_symmetry.space_group_name_H-M   'P 1'
#
loop_
_entity.id
_entity.type
_entity.pdbx_description
1 polymer ?
#
loop_
_entity_poly.entity_id
_entity_poly.type
_entity_poly.pdbx_seq_one_letter_code
_entity_poly.pdbx_strand_id
1 'polypeptide(L)'
;MFTGRPLHVVLSAFLLLVSIRLRPFAEAEPAASCSADCELPSCYCDQTAIPGGLNPAETPQMVLFTFNDPVTSATRKKIIDVFPDKLRNPVTGCPIAITLFVVGSGTDYCATHRLYVRGHEIATGGVNRTGNTEGWTPLDWERQLADHQTQLVEEAYLPDDHVRGVRAPLQVDMGLLVITTDRLWNTYAYFLAYLDLVSPIPFGTSSGKHFRNFFGFNSS
;
A
#
# COMPACT_ATOMS: atom_id res chain seq x y z
N MET A 1 18.94 67.02 -13.84
CA MET A 1 18.71 65.92 -14.80
C MET A 1 18.86 64.61 -14.05
N PHE A 2 17.79 64.16 -13.38
CA PHE A 2 17.70 62.82 -12.77
C PHE A 2 16.25 62.39 -13.00
N THR A 3 16.07 61.56 -14.03
CA THR A 3 14.77 61.05 -14.45
C THR A 3 14.29 60.01 -13.43
N GLY A 4 13.18 60.30 -12.77
CA GLY A 4 12.51 59.37 -11.88
C GLY A 4 11.82 58.25 -12.66
N ARG A 5 12.13 57.01 -12.27
CA ARG A 5 11.28 55.79 -12.20
C ARG A 5 12.22 54.60 -12.00
N PRO A 6 12.04 53.81 -10.93
CA PRO A 6 11.42 52.50 -11.14
C PRO A 6 10.68 51.98 -9.88
N LEU A 7 9.68 52.69 -9.35
CA LEU A 7 8.87 52.13 -8.26
C LEU A 7 7.78 51.17 -8.79
N HIS A 8 7.29 51.40 -10.01
CA HIS A 8 6.23 50.58 -10.62
C HIS A 8 6.70 49.20 -11.11
N VAL A 9 7.96 49.08 -11.55
CA VAL A 9 8.50 47.81 -12.06
C VAL A 9 8.77 46.83 -10.91
N VAL A 10 9.22 47.34 -9.76
CA VAL A 10 9.50 46.53 -8.57
C VAL A 10 8.20 46.01 -7.94
N LEU A 11 7.13 46.82 -7.92
CA LEU A 11 5.82 46.40 -7.39
C LEU A 11 5.16 45.29 -8.25
N SER A 12 5.34 45.36 -9.58
CA SER A 12 4.80 44.34 -10.51
C SER A 12 5.50 42.99 -10.39
N ALA A 13 6.81 42.97 -10.11
CA ALA A 13 7.58 41.75 -9.90
C ALA A 13 7.24 41.08 -8.54
N PHE A 14 6.97 41.89 -7.51
CA PHE A 14 6.59 41.39 -6.19
C PHE A 14 5.20 40.74 -6.17
N LEU A 15 4.24 41.28 -6.93
CA LEU A 15 2.88 40.72 -7.04
C LEU A 15 2.85 39.38 -7.80
N LEU A 16 3.74 39.16 -8.77
CA LEU A 16 3.87 37.88 -9.46
C LEU A 16 4.52 36.79 -8.59
N LEU A 17 5.45 37.15 -7.69
CA LEU A 17 6.10 36.20 -6.78
C LEU A 17 5.21 35.78 -5.60
N VAL A 18 4.26 36.61 -5.18
CA VAL A 18 3.25 36.27 -4.14
C VAL A 18 2.09 35.43 -4.72
N SER A 19 1.98 35.36 -6.06
CA SER A 19 0.95 34.58 -6.77
C SER A 19 1.33 33.11 -7.00
N ILE A 20 2.54 32.68 -6.64
CA ILE A 20 2.85 31.26 -6.42
C ILE A 20 2.21 30.89 -5.08
N ARG A 21 0.88 30.85 -5.11
CA ARG A 21 0.05 30.26 -4.07
C ARG A 21 0.64 28.89 -3.81
N LEU A 22 1.01 28.63 -2.56
CA LEU A 22 0.96 27.29 -1.97
C LEU A 22 -0.26 26.62 -2.60
N ARG A 23 -0.06 25.66 -3.50
CA ARG A 23 -1.17 24.80 -3.88
C ARG A 23 -1.48 24.11 -2.55
N PRO A 24 -2.62 24.40 -1.89
CA PRO A 24 -3.00 23.58 -0.76
C PRO A 24 -2.94 22.15 -1.27
N PHE A 25 -2.25 21.28 -0.51
CA PHE A 25 -2.37 19.85 -0.71
C PHE A 25 -3.88 19.60 -0.81
N ALA A 26 -4.36 19.21 -1.99
CA ALA A 26 -5.77 19.02 -2.19
C ALA A 26 -6.21 18.02 -1.13
N GLU A 27 -7.06 18.46 -0.19
CA GLU A 27 -7.75 17.54 0.71
C GLU A 27 -8.39 16.49 -0.19
N ALA A 28 -8.14 15.21 0.14
CA ALA A 28 -8.72 14.12 -0.62
C ALA A 28 -10.23 14.33 -0.66
N GLU A 29 -10.76 14.60 -1.86
CA GLU A 29 -12.20 14.62 -2.10
C GLU A 29 -12.78 13.33 -1.51
N PRO A 30 -13.89 13.39 -0.76
CA PRO A 30 -14.53 12.19 -0.26
C PRO A 30 -14.73 11.24 -1.43
N ALA A 31 -14.31 9.98 -1.28
CA ALA A 31 -14.39 8.99 -2.34
C ALA A 31 -15.77 9.07 -3.01
N ALA A 32 -15.78 9.33 -4.33
CA ALA A 32 -17.02 9.48 -5.07
C ALA A 32 -17.92 8.27 -4.83
N SER A 33 -19.23 8.49 -4.69
CA SER A 33 -20.21 7.39 -4.67
C SER A 33 -19.94 6.47 -5.85
N CYS A 34 -19.98 5.15 -5.63
CA CYS A 34 -19.64 4.19 -6.67
C CYS A 34 -20.41 4.46 -7.98
N SER A 35 -19.67 4.63 -9.08
CA SER A 35 -20.25 4.86 -10.41
C SER A 35 -20.93 3.60 -10.91
N ALA A 36 -22.00 3.75 -11.69
CA ALA A 36 -22.61 2.66 -12.43
C ALA A 36 -21.63 2.02 -13.44
N ASP A 37 -20.59 2.76 -13.87
CA ASP A 37 -19.58 2.26 -14.81
C ASP A 37 -18.47 1.42 -14.13
N CYS A 38 -18.54 1.21 -12.81
CA CYS A 38 -17.57 0.39 -12.06
C CYS A 38 -17.94 -1.09 -12.14
N GLU A 39 -17.39 -1.77 -13.14
CA GLU A 39 -17.66 -3.20 -13.37
C GLU A 39 -16.40 -4.07 -13.26
N LEU A 40 -16.60 -5.33 -12.82
CA LEU A 40 -15.58 -6.36 -12.81
C LEU A 40 -15.12 -6.68 -14.25
N PRO A 41 -13.85 -7.07 -14.47
CA PRO A 41 -12.80 -7.34 -13.47
C PRO A 41 -11.97 -6.11 -13.09
N SER A 42 -12.18 -4.97 -13.75
CA SER A 42 -11.35 -3.77 -13.61
C SER A 42 -11.69 -2.90 -12.41
N CYS A 43 -12.93 -2.96 -11.92
CA CYS A 43 -13.40 -2.11 -10.84
C CYS A 43 -14.33 -2.88 -9.91
N TYR A 44 -14.15 -2.68 -8.61
CA TYR A 44 -15.05 -3.16 -7.56
C TYR A 44 -15.04 -2.14 -6.41
N CYS A 45 -16.22 -1.74 -5.96
CA CYS A 45 -16.38 -0.60 -5.06
C CYS A 45 -17.19 -0.89 -3.80
N ASP A 46 -17.92 -2.01 -3.74
CA ASP A 46 -18.70 -2.39 -2.56
C ASP A 46 -17.76 -3.01 -1.51
N GLN A 47 -17.83 -2.54 -0.28
CA GLN A 47 -16.97 -3.01 0.81
C GLN A 47 -17.49 -4.27 1.51
N THR A 48 -18.78 -4.60 1.33
CA THR A 48 -19.49 -5.63 2.12
C THR A 48 -20.13 -6.70 1.27
N ALA A 49 -20.56 -6.38 0.05
CA ALA A 49 -21.07 -7.38 -0.87
C ALA A 49 -19.97 -8.36 -1.28
N ILE A 50 -20.38 -9.56 -1.67
CA ILE A 50 -19.48 -10.53 -2.27
C ILE A 50 -19.39 -10.21 -3.77
N PRO A 51 -18.17 -10.06 -4.35
CA PRO A 51 -18.01 -9.81 -5.77
C PRO A 51 -18.78 -10.83 -6.63
N GLY A 52 -19.48 -10.35 -7.65
CA GLY A 52 -20.31 -11.20 -8.52
C GLY A 52 -21.64 -11.69 -7.90
N GLY A 53 -21.98 -11.26 -6.69
CA GLY A 53 -23.27 -11.57 -6.06
C GLY A 53 -23.41 -13.03 -5.60
N LEU A 54 -22.29 -13.70 -5.32
CA LEU A 54 -22.28 -15.09 -4.87
C LEU A 54 -22.92 -15.25 -3.49
N ASN A 55 -23.50 -16.42 -3.23
CA ASN A 55 -23.99 -16.76 -1.91
C ASN A 55 -22.80 -16.94 -0.94
N PRO A 56 -22.85 -16.38 0.29
CA PRO A 56 -21.80 -16.60 1.29
C PRO A 56 -21.46 -18.08 1.52
N ALA A 57 -22.45 -18.98 1.46
CA ALA A 57 -22.24 -20.42 1.64
C ALA A 57 -21.46 -21.08 0.49
N GLU A 58 -21.47 -20.47 -0.70
CA GLU A 58 -20.79 -20.95 -1.91
C GLU A 58 -19.47 -20.21 -2.14
N THR A 59 -19.18 -19.17 -1.34
CA THR A 59 -18.01 -18.31 -1.51
C THR A 59 -16.81 -18.91 -0.79
N PRO A 60 -15.68 -19.19 -1.49
CA PRO A 60 -14.48 -19.68 -0.85
C PRO A 60 -13.91 -18.66 0.15
N GLN A 61 -13.66 -19.09 1.39
CA GLN A 61 -12.94 -18.26 2.34
C GLN A 61 -11.47 -18.19 1.97
N MET A 62 -11.00 -17.03 1.52
CA MET A 62 -9.59 -16.76 1.30
C MET A 62 -8.91 -16.35 2.61
N VAL A 63 -7.70 -16.85 2.84
CA VAL A 63 -6.86 -16.47 3.99
C VAL A 63 -5.52 -16.01 3.43
N LEU A 64 -5.15 -14.76 3.69
CA LEU A 64 -3.90 -14.16 3.25
C LEU A 64 -2.89 -14.15 4.40
N PHE A 65 -1.82 -14.94 4.26
CA PHE A 65 -0.67 -14.84 5.16
C PHE A 65 0.33 -13.85 4.58
N THR A 66 0.76 -12.88 5.38
CA THR A 66 1.75 -11.88 4.97
C THR A 66 2.96 -11.91 5.87
N PHE A 67 4.15 -11.80 5.29
CA PHE A 67 5.39 -11.50 5.99
C PHE A 67 5.83 -10.07 5.65
N ASN A 68 6.36 -9.32 6.61
CA ASN A 68 6.76 -7.92 6.41
C ASN A 68 8.08 -7.64 7.12
N ASP A 69 9.20 -7.90 6.44
CA ASP A 69 10.57 -7.65 6.92
C ASP A 69 11.61 -8.07 5.86
N PRO A 70 12.92 -7.86 6.10
CA PRO A 70 13.96 -8.39 5.24
C PRO A 70 13.96 -9.92 5.17
N VAL A 71 14.21 -10.45 3.97
CA VAL A 71 14.35 -11.89 3.74
C VAL A 71 15.81 -12.28 3.88
N THR A 72 16.13 -13.03 4.92
CA THR A 72 17.46 -13.65 5.09
C THR A 72 17.39 -15.14 4.82
N SER A 73 18.55 -15.80 4.71
CA SER A 73 18.62 -17.26 4.67
C SER A 73 17.92 -17.93 5.88
N ALA A 74 17.96 -17.31 7.07
CA ALA A 74 17.26 -17.80 8.25
C ALA A 74 15.74 -17.61 8.14
N THR A 75 15.30 -16.43 7.68
CA THR A 75 13.88 -16.13 7.44
C THR A 75 13.29 -17.09 6.41
N ARG A 76 13.98 -17.32 5.28
CA ARG A 76 13.57 -18.28 4.25
C ARG A 76 13.34 -19.67 4.83
N LYS A 77 14.27 -20.15 5.65
CA LYS A 77 14.14 -21.47 6.27
C LYS A 77 12.88 -21.55 7.13
N LYS A 78 12.62 -20.54 7.96
CA LYS A 78 11.39 -20.50 8.80
C LYS A 78 10.12 -20.49 7.95
N ILE A 79 10.10 -19.71 6.86
CA ILE A 79 8.96 -19.66 5.95
C ILE A 79 8.70 -21.04 5.33
N ILE A 80 9.73 -21.75 4.89
CA ILE A 80 9.58 -23.11 4.34
C ILE A 80 9.13 -24.12 5.41
N ASP A 81 9.63 -23.99 6.65
CA ASP A 81 9.27 -24.89 7.74
C ASP A 81 7.79 -24.71 8.14
N VAL A 82 7.26 -23.47 8.10
CA VAL A 82 5.84 -23.16 8.40
C VAL A 82 4.92 -23.42 7.21
N PHE A 83 5.37 -23.11 5.98
CA PHE A 83 4.63 -23.28 4.73
C PHE A 83 5.34 -24.28 3.80
N PRO A 84 5.41 -25.57 4.17
CA PRO A 84 6.02 -26.60 3.34
C PRO A 84 5.09 -27.00 2.17
N ASP A 85 5.62 -27.60 1.10
CA ASP A 85 4.81 -27.96 -0.11
C ASP A 85 3.70 -28.98 0.18
N LYS A 86 3.84 -29.73 1.27
CA LYS A 86 2.84 -30.69 1.75
C LYS A 86 1.61 -30.00 2.35
N LEU A 87 1.73 -28.73 2.75
CA LEU A 87 0.60 -27.93 3.19
C LEU A 87 -0.10 -27.38 1.94
N ARG A 88 -1.28 -27.92 1.64
CA ARG A 88 -1.97 -27.70 0.35
C ARG A 88 -3.38 -27.18 0.60
N ASN A 89 -3.85 -26.33 -0.31
CA ASN A 89 -5.25 -25.93 -0.35
C ASN A 89 -6.14 -27.17 -0.59
N PRO A 90 -7.18 -27.41 0.23
CA PRO A 90 -7.98 -28.62 0.16
C PRO A 90 -8.81 -28.75 -1.12
N VAL A 91 -9.18 -27.63 -1.74
CA VAL A 91 -10.01 -27.61 -2.96
C VAL A 91 -9.14 -27.70 -4.21
N THR A 92 -8.09 -26.89 -4.31
CA THR A 92 -7.26 -26.84 -5.53
C THR A 92 -6.15 -27.88 -5.53
N GLY A 93 -5.75 -28.38 -4.35
CA GLY A 93 -4.60 -29.26 -4.21
C GLY A 93 -3.26 -28.57 -4.52
N CYS A 94 -3.21 -27.24 -4.64
CA CYS A 94 -1.95 -26.51 -4.81
C CYS A 94 -1.24 -26.28 -3.46
N PRO A 95 0.10 -26.20 -3.41
CA PRO A 95 0.80 -25.69 -2.23
C PRO A 95 0.27 -24.33 -1.78
N ILE A 96 0.25 -24.06 -0.48
CA ILE A 96 -0.14 -22.75 0.04
C ILE A 96 0.96 -21.73 -0.26
N ALA A 97 0.57 -20.59 -0.83
CA ALA A 97 1.41 -19.43 -1.03
C ALA A 97 1.16 -18.37 0.05
N ILE A 98 2.15 -17.50 0.26
CA ILE A 98 2.06 -16.34 1.15
C ILE A 98 2.59 -15.12 0.40
N THR A 99 2.27 -13.92 0.87
CA THR A 99 2.79 -12.67 0.32
C THR A 99 3.89 -12.12 1.21
N LEU A 100 5.06 -11.86 0.64
CA LEU A 100 6.19 -11.28 1.34
C LEU A 100 6.35 -9.82 0.92
N PHE A 101 6.06 -8.90 1.82
CA PHE A 101 6.45 -7.50 1.68
C PHE A 101 7.90 -7.35 2.14
N VAL A 102 8.83 -7.51 1.21
CA VAL A 102 10.26 -7.53 1.47
C VAL A 102 10.77 -6.11 1.66
N VAL A 103 11.65 -5.90 2.63
CA VAL A 103 12.41 -4.65 2.77
C VAL A 103 13.81 -4.87 2.22
N GLY A 104 14.31 -3.97 1.37
CA GLY A 104 15.60 -4.16 0.69
C GLY A 104 16.79 -4.26 1.65
N SER A 105 16.84 -3.41 2.67
CA SER A 105 17.92 -3.36 3.65
C SER A 105 18.04 -4.67 4.44
N GLY A 106 19.16 -5.37 4.29
CA GLY A 106 19.42 -6.64 4.97
C GLY A 106 18.82 -7.87 4.29
N THR A 107 18.24 -7.71 3.09
CA THR A 107 17.70 -8.82 2.31
C THR A 107 18.78 -9.56 1.53
N ASP A 108 18.67 -10.89 1.52
CA ASP A 108 19.35 -11.82 0.64
C ASP A 108 18.44 -12.07 -0.58
N TYR A 109 18.75 -11.43 -1.70
CA TYR A 109 17.94 -11.53 -2.92
C TYR A 109 17.96 -12.93 -3.54
N CYS A 110 19.01 -13.74 -3.31
CA CYS A 110 19.01 -15.14 -3.71
C CYS A 110 18.00 -15.96 -2.88
N ALA A 111 17.93 -15.71 -1.57
CA ALA A 111 16.91 -16.32 -0.73
C ALA A 111 15.49 -15.89 -1.14
N THR A 112 15.32 -14.63 -1.52
CA THR A 112 14.06 -14.07 -2.04
C THR A 112 13.64 -14.75 -3.34
N HIS A 113 14.53 -14.86 -4.33
CA HIS A 113 14.28 -15.56 -5.59
C HIS A 113 13.84 -17.01 -5.36
N ARG A 114 14.44 -17.72 -4.40
CA ARG A 114 14.05 -19.11 -4.09
C ARG A 114 12.65 -19.23 -3.49
N LEU A 115 12.17 -18.21 -2.76
CA LEU A 115 10.79 -18.18 -2.28
C LEU A 115 9.82 -17.89 -3.42
N TYR A 116 10.21 -17.00 -4.34
CA TYR A 116 9.46 -16.74 -5.56
C TYR A 116 9.29 -17.98 -6.44
N VAL A 117 10.38 -18.70 -6.74
CA VAL A 117 10.35 -19.95 -7.52
C VAL A 117 9.48 -21.04 -6.88
N ARG A 118 9.27 -20.95 -5.55
CA ARG A 118 8.41 -21.85 -4.79
C ARG A 118 6.92 -21.45 -4.86
N GLY A 119 6.59 -20.36 -5.55
CA GLY A 119 5.23 -19.88 -5.75
C GLY A 119 4.73 -18.89 -4.70
N HIS A 120 5.61 -18.36 -3.85
CA HIS A 120 5.25 -17.25 -2.97
C HIS A 120 5.25 -15.93 -3.72
N GLU A 121 4.34 -15.04 -3.36
CA GLU A 121 4.29 -13.69 -3.92
C GLU A 121 5.35 -12.81 -3.25
N ILE A 122 6.10 -12.07 -4.06
CA ILE A 122 7.08 -11.09 -3.59
C ILE A 122 6.58 -9.68 -3.92
N ALA A 123 6.45 -8.88 -2.88
CA ALA A 123 5.96 -7.52 -2.88
C ALA A 123 6.98 -6.58 -2.23
N THR A 124 6.90 -5.28 -2.52
CA THR A 124 7.84 -4.30 -1.98
C THR A 124 7.33 -3.67 -0.68
N GLY A 125 8.22 -3.61 0.33
CA GLY A 125 8.08 -2.80 1.53
C GLY A 125 8.99 -1.56 1.53
N GLY A 126 9.64 -1.27 0.39
CA GLY A 126 10.63 -0.20 0.22
C GLY A 126 12.08 -0.62 0.50
N VAL A 127 13.03 0.24 0.10
CA VAL A 127 14.47 -0.04 0.26
C VAL A 127 14.85 -0.08 1.74
N ASN A 128 14.37 0.86 2.56
CA ASN A 128 14.71 0.90 3.98
C ASN A 128 13.53 1.30 4.87
N ARG A 129 13.22 0.46 5.86
CA ARG A 129 12.14 0.69 6.83
C ARG A 129 12.56 1.55 8.03
N THR A 130 13.85 1.71 8.29
CA THR A 130 14.39 2.35 9.51
C THR A 130 15.15 3.66 9.23
N GLY A 131 15.04 4.22 8.03
CA GLY A 131 15.58 5.56 7.77
C GLY A 131 14.92 6.60 8.67
N ASN A 132 15.62 7.69 9.00
CA ASN A 132 14.94 8.88 9.52
C ASN A 132 14.02 9.39 8.40
N THR A 133 12.72 9.11 8.54
CA THR A 133 11.66 9.50 7.61
C THR A 133 11.10 10.89 7.92
N GLU A 134 11.64 11.56 8.95
CA GLU A 134 11.28 12.93 9.29
C GLU A 134 11.57 13.85 8.10
N GLY A 135 10.52 14.53 7.62
CA GLY A 135 10.60 15.44 6.48
C GLY A 135 10.54 14.76 5.10
N TRP A 136 10.31 13.44 5.03
CA TRP A 136 10.10 12.78 3.73
C TRP A 136 8.85 13.30 3.04
N THR A 137 9.00 13.58 1.75
CA THR A 137 7.91 13.97 0.87
C THR A 137 7.21 12.73 0.29
N PRO A 138 5.99 12.89 -0.27
CA PRO A 138 5.38 11.89 -1.15
C PRO A 138 6.32 11.22 -2.14
N LEU A 139 7.17 12.03 -2.78
CA LEU A 139 8.06 11.58 -3.83
C LEU A 139 9.20 10.72 -3.27
N ASP A 140 9.62 10.94 -2.03
CA ASP A 140 10.65 10.13 -1.39
C ASP A 140 10.13 8.73 -1.08
N TRP A 141 8.87 8.62 -0.65
CA TRP A 141 8.19 7.34 -0.50
C TRP A 141 7.98 6.61 -1.83
N GLU A 142 7.56 7.34 -2.86
CA GLU A 142 7.40 6.81 -4.23
C GLU A 142 8.72 6.20 -4.73
N ARG A 143 9.82 6.95 -4.60
CA ARG A 143 11.17 6.49 -4.97
C ARG A 143 11.59 5.26 -4.17
N GLN A 144 11.34 5.24 -2.87
CA GLN A 144 11.72 4.10 -2.02
C GLN A 144 11.01 2.81 -2.42
N LEU A 145 9.75 2.90 -2.86
CA LEU A 145 9.02 1.74 -3.35
C LEU A 145 9.48 1.35 -4.77
N ALA A 146 9.61 2.31 -5.69
CA ALA A 146 10.03 2.10 -7.08
C ALA A 146 11.47 1.56 -7.19
N ASP A 147 12.40 2.12 -6.42
CA ASP A 147 13.79 1.68 -6.38
C ASP A 147 13.87 0.24 -5.88
N HIS A 148 13.08 -0.12 -4.87
CA HIS A 148 13.06 -1.49 -4.37
C HIS A 148 12.35 -2.46 -5.32
N GLN A 149 11.33 -2.04 -6.08
CA GLN A 149 10.79 -2.87 -7.17
C GLN A 149 11.87 -3.18 -8.20
N THR A 150 12.65 -2.17 -8.59
CA THR A 150 13.79 -2.34 -9.52
C THR A 150 14.81 -3.32 -8.95
N GLN A 151 15.19 -3.19 -7.66
CA GLN A 151 16.11 -4.13 -7.01
C GLN A 151 15.56 -5.55 -6.97
N LEU A 152 14.27 -5.74 -6.72
CA LEU A 152 13.65 -7.07 -6.74
C LEU A 152 13.71 -7.71 -8.14
N VAL A 153 13.50 -6.92 -9.19
CA VAL A 153 13.61 -7.40 -10.59
C VAL A 153 15.06 -7.73 -10.94
N GLU A 154 15.99 -6.82 -10.65
CA GLU A 154 17.38 -6.93 -11.08
C GLU A 154 18.22 -7.87 -10.21
N GLU A 155 18.07 -7.80 -8.89
CA GLU A 155 18.92 -8.54 -7.94
C GLU A 155 18.30 -9.88 -7.50
N ALA A 156 16.96 -9.95 -7.40
CA ALA A 156 16.25 -11.21 -7.14
C ALA A 156 15.74 -11.89 -8.42
N TYR A 157 16.07 -11.38 -9.61
CA TYR A 157 15.68 -11.99 -10.89
C TYR A 157 14.19 -12.30 -10.98
N LEU A 158 13.36 -11.38 -10.48
CA LEU A 158 11.91 -11.49 -10.58
C LEU A 158 11.44 -10.90 -11.93
N PRO A 159 10.40 -11.47 -12.56
CA PRO A 159 9.75 -10.81 -13.67
C PRO A 159 9.21 -9.43 -13.25
N ASP A 160 9.32 -8.45 -14.13
CA ASP A 160 8.87 -7.07 -13.90
C ASP A 160 7.36 -7.00 -13.64
N ASP A 161 6.59 -7.88 -14.28
CA ASP A 161 5.15 -7.99 -14.15
C ASP A 161 4.67 -8.75 -12.89
N HIS A 162 5.59 -9.27 -12.07
CA HIS A 162 5.27 -10.05 -10.88
C HIS A 162 5.45 -9.28 -9.56
N VAL A 163 6.06 -8.08 -9.57
CA VAL A 163 6.24 -7.26 -8.36
C VAL A 163 5.13 -6.19 -8.26
N ARG A 164 3.92 -6.62 -7.86
CA ARG A 164 2.71 -5.77 -7.83
C ARG A 164 2.32 -5.24 -6.45
N GLY A 165 2.50 -6.03 -5.40
CA GLY A 165 2.12 -5.60 -4.05
C GLY A 165 3.04 -4.51 -3.50
N VAL A 166 2.47 -3.51 -2.84
CA VAL A 166 3.22 -2.57 -2.01
C VAL A 166 2.66 -2.55 -0.59
N ARG A 167 3.52 -2.34 0.40
CA ARG A 167 3.11 -2.07 1.77
C ARG A 167 3.95 -0.94 2.35
N ALA A 168 3.26 0.11 2.78
CA ALA A 168 3.92 1.21 3.46
C ALA A 168 4.46 0.82 4.84
N PRO A 169 5.57 1.41 5.28
CA PRO A 169 5.95 1.41 6.69
C PRO A 169 4.88 2.05 7.59
N LEU A 170 4.91 1.72 8.88
CA LEU A 170 3.89 2.11 9.88
C LEU A 170 3.71 3.63 10.09
N GLN A 171 4.55 4.47 9.50
CA GLN A 171 4.60 5.92 9.71
C GLN A 171 4.15 6.72 8.48
N VAL A 172 3.69 6.07 7.42
CA VAL A 172 3.23 6.74 6.19
C VAL A 172 1.74 7.00 6.26
N ASP A 173 1.33 8.22 5.88
CA ASP A 173 -0.07 8.59 5.70
C ASP A 173 -0.75 7.71 4.62
N MET A 174 -2.00 7.31 4.85
CA MET A 174 -2.75 6.44 3.93
C MET A 174 -3.03 7.10 2.58
N GLY A 175 -3.38 8.40 2.57
CA GLY A 175 -3.59 9.15 1.33
C GLY A 175 -2.31 9.26 0.51
N LEU A 176 -1.17 9.32 1.20
CA LEU A 176 0.12 9.31 0.57
C LEU A 176 0.45 7.97 -0.11
N LEU A 177 0.15 6.86 0.55
CA LEU A 177 0.32 5.53 -0.02
C LEU A 177 -0.50 5.35 -1.31
N VAL A 178 -1.77 5.77 -1.30
CA VAL A 178 -2.66 5.65 -2.47
C VAL A 178 -2.14 6.47 -3.66
N ILE A 179 -1.71 7.72 -3.44
CA ILE A 179 -1.13 8.56 -4.51
C ILE A 179 0.14 7.91 -5.08
N THR A 180 0.97 7.31 -4.22
CA THR A 180 2.18 6.62 -4.69
C THR A 180 1.82 5.37 -5.50
N THR A 181 0.81 4.59 -5.12
CA THR A 181 0.43 3.40 -5.88
C THR A 181 -0.18 3.71 -7.24
N ASP A 182 -0.93 4.80 -7.40
CA ASP A 182 -1.44 5.21 -8.72
C ASP A 182 -0.32 5.54 -9.72
N ARG A 183 0.85 5.93 -9.19
CA ARG A 183 2.05 6.20 -9.99
C ARG A 183 2.93 4.97 -10.21
N LEU A 184 2.75 3.93 -9.40
CA LEU A 184 3.47 2.67 -9.49
C LEU A 184 2.65 1.64 -10.28
N TRP A 185 3.18 1.21 -11.42
CA TRP A 185 2.49 0.38 -12.41
C TRP A 185 1.82 -0.89 -11.83
N ASN A 186 0.51 -1.02 -12.07
CA ASN A 186 -0.34 -2.18 -11.70
C ASN A 186 -0.16 -2.65 -10.26
N THR A 187 0.01 -1.73 -9.32
CA THR A 187 0.23 -2.09 -7.93
C THR A 187 -1.06 -2.17 -7.13
N TYR A 188 -1.09 -3.04 -6.13
CA TYR A 188 -2.10 -2.99 -5.07
C TYR A 188 -1.44 -2.61 -3.76
N ALA A 189 -2.12 -1.82 -2.93
CA ALA A 189 -1.63 -1.40 -1.63
C ALA A 189 -2.18 -2.29 -0.53
N TYR A 190 -1.32 -2.75 0.38
CA TYR A 190 -1.74 -3.30 1.66
C TYR A 190 -1.36 -2.33 2.79
N PHE A 191 -2.35 -1.91 3.57
CA PHE A 191 -2.16 -1.05 4.74
C PHE A 191 -2.79 -1.73 5.96
N LEU A 192 -2.05 -1.77 7.07
CA LEU A 192 -2.66 -2.12 8.36
C LEU A 192 -3.40 -0.89 8.87
N ALA A 193 -4.73 -0.91 8.81
CA ALA A 193 -5.51 -0.05 9.70
C ALA A 193 -5.17 -0.47 11.14
N TYR A 194 -4.58 0.43 11.92
CA TYR A 194 -4.38 0.22 13.35
C TYR A 194 -5.76 -0.13 13.96
N LEU A 195 -5.86 -1.28 14.61
CA LEU A 195 -6.99 -1.57 15.49
C LEU A 195 -7.05 -0.48 16.58
N ASP A 196 -8.12 0.31 16.56
CA ASP A 196 -8.68 1.16 17.63
C ASP A 196 -7.81 1.39 18.89
N LEU A 197 -6.93 2.40 18.88
CA LEU A 197 -6.46 3.03 20.12
C LEU A 197 -6.39 4.56 19.97
N VAL A 198 -7.50 5.19 20.37
CA VAL A 198 -7.63 6.53 20.98
C VAL A 198 -7.23 7.73 20.11
N SER A 199 -8.20 8.25 19.35
CA SER A 199 -8.61 9.68 19.31
C SER A 199 -9.81 9.85 18.36
N PRO A 200 -11.00 10.26 18.82
CA PRO A 200 -12.08 10.61 17.90
C PRO A 200 -11.71 11.92 17.20
N ILE A 201 -11.40 11.84 15.91
CA ILE A 201 -11.49 13.02 15.04
C ILE A 201 -12.98 13.42 15.07
N PRO A 202 -13.33 14.68 15.40
CA PRO A 202 -14.72 15.07 15.52
C PRO A 202 -15.33 15.13 14.13
N PHE A 203 -15.96 14.04 13.71
CA PHE A 203 -16.89 14.09 12.58
C PHE A 203 -18.13 14.86 13.03
N GLY A 204 -18.31 16.01 12.39
CA GLY A 204 -19.50 16.84 12.49
C GLY A 204 -20.77 15.99 12.34
N THR A 205 -21.69 16.23 13.25
CA THR A 205 -22.97 15.56 13.43
C THR A 205 -23.79 15.48 12.15
N SER A 206 -24.18 14.28 11.74
CA SER A 206 -25.37 14.05 10.90
C SER A 206 -25.88 12.61 11.04
N SER A 207 -26.65 12.39 12.12
CA SER A 207 -27.80 11.47 12.25
C SER A 207 -27.91 10.26 11.30
N GLY A 208 -27.70 9.05 11.84
CA GLY A 208 -28.22 7.80 11.28
C GLY A 208 -27.73 6.57 12.07
N LYS A 209 -28.65 5.78 12.62
CA LYS A 209 -28.42 4.81 13.71
C LYS A 209 -27.91 3.42 13.24
N HIS A 210 -27.09 2.84 14.12
CA HIS A 210 -26.85 1.41 14.42
C HIS A 210 -26.20 0.50 13.38
N PHE A 211 -25.01 -0.05 13.72
CA PHE A 211 -24.76 -1.49 13.65
C PHE A 211 -23.90 -1.99 14.82
N ARG A 212 -24.29 -3.18 15.31
CA ARG A 212 -23.78 -3.89 16.48
C ARG A 212 -22.55 -4.72 16.13
N ASN A 213 -21.67 -4.87 17.13
CA ASN A 213 -20.53 -5.80 17.20
C ASN A 213 -20.79 -7.20 16.62
N PHE A 214 -19.82 -7.73 15.86
CA PHE A 214 -19.65 -9.17 15.65
C PHE A 214 -18.18 -9.57 15.88
N PHE A 215 -17.78 -9.56 17.16
CA PHE A 215 -16.72 -10.43 17.66
C PHE A 215 -17.25 -11.06 18.95
N GLY A 216 -17.92 -12.20 18.80
CA GLY A 216 -18.22 -13.11 19.90
C GLY A 216 -17.09 -14.12 20.02
N PHE A 217 -16.09 -13.84 20.86
CA PHE A 217 -15.29 -14.90 21.46
C PHE A 217 -16.07 -15.42 22.66
N ASN A 218 -16.66 -16.60 22.55
CA ASN A 218 -17.10 -17.35 23.70
C ASN A 218 -15.88 -18.07 24.27
N SER A 219 -15.54 -17.75 25.51
CA SER A 219 -14.54 -18.43 26.33
C SER A 219 -14.97 -19.87 26.63
N SER A 220 -14.00 -20.77 26.70
CA SER A 220 -14.00 -21.85 27.70
C SER A 220 -13.15 -21.39 28.89
#